data_AF-A0AA38IWL9-F1
#
_entry.id   AF-A0AA38IWL9-F1
#
_cell.length_a   1.000
_cell.length_b   1.000
_cell.length_c   1.000
_cell.angle_alpha   90.00
_cell.angle_beta   90.00
_cell.angle_gamma   90.00
#
_symmetry.space_group_name_H-M   'P 1'
#
loop_
_entity.id
_entity.type
_entity.pdbx_description
1 polymer ?
#
loop_
_entity_poly.entity_id
_entity_poly.type
_entity_poly.pdbx_seq_one_letter_code
_entity_poly.pdbx_strand_id
1 'polypeptide(L)'
;MQNPAHITEKAKEIVLDLLPAKSRQMYEKEYQIFLRWKEEKKIVVVDEDVMLNYLHEKSQEVKPSTLWSKYSMIKAVLSVNENIEINKFSRVIAFLKRNSVGYEPTKSKVLTRQEIDTFLTNADDMKYLLIKVALLFGVCGACRREELYSLKIQDIVQKDEECLIKYNNS
;
A
#
# COMPACT_ATOMS: atom_id res chain seq x y z
N MET A 1 7.50 12.11 36.60
CA MET A 1 6.53 13.11 36.10
C MET A 1 6.03 12.65 34.74
N GLN A 2 4.72 12.46 34.58
CA GLN A 2 4.11 12.19 33.28
C GLN A 2 3.53 13.50 32.73
N ASN A 3 3.64 13.71 31.43
CA ASN A 3 3.01 14.85 30.76
C ASN A 3 1.48 14.78 30.89
N PRO A 4 0.78 15.92 30.87
CA PRO A 4 -0.67 15.96 30.83
C PRO A 4 -1.22 15.17 29.63
N ALA A 5 -2.28 14.39 29.84
CA ALA A 5 -2.86 13.49 28.82
C ALA A 5 -3.16 14.18 27.49
N HIS A 6 -3.64 15.44 27.51
CA HIS A 6 -3.95 16.20 26.31
C HIS A 6 -2.73 16.52 25.43
N ILE A 7 -1.53 16.64 26.01
CA ILE A 7 -0.28 16.84 25.24
C ILE A 7 0.09 15.53 24.52
N THR A 8 -0.05 14.40 25.22
CA THR A 8 0.23 13.07 24.67
C THR A 8 -0.77 12.68 23.58
N GLU A 9 -2.05 12.97 23.77
CA GLU A 9 -3.11 12.72 22.78
C GLU A 9 -2.89 13.53 21.51
N LYS A 10 -2.58 14.83 21.66
CA LYS A 10 -2.29 15.72 20.53
C LYS A 10 -1.02 15.31 19.78
N ALA A 11 -0.01 14.82 20.48
CA ALA A 11 1.18 14.26 19.84
C ALA A 11 0.85 13.00 19.02
N LYS A 12 -0.01 12.12 19.52
CA LYS A 12 -0.49 10.95 18.76
C LYS A 12 -1.25 11.36 17.50
N GLU A 13 -2.15 12.35 17.61
CA GLU A 13 -2.88 12.89 16.45
C GLU A 13 -1.94 13.47 15.40
N ILE A 14 -0.96 14.29 15.81
CA ILE A 14 0.03 14.88 14.90
C ILE A 14 0.83 13.79 14.16
N VAL A 15 1.27 12.74 14.86
CA VAL A 15 2.06 11.67 14.22
C VAL A 15 1.17 10.76 13.36
N LEU A 16 -0.11 10.57 13.70
CA LEU A 16 -1.09 9.92 12.83
C LEU A 16 -1.43 10.76 11.58
N ASP A 17 -1.32 12.08 11.68
CA ASP A 17 -1.40 13.01 10.55
C ASP A 17 -0.14 13.00 9.67
N LEU A 18 0.99 12.50 10.16
CA LEU A 18 2.17 12.20 9.33
C LEU A 18 1.99 10.94 8.47
N LEU A 19 1.01 10.08 8.78
CA LEU A 19 0.70 8.93 7.94
C LEU A 19 -0.13 9.37 6.72
N PRO A 20 0.10 8.80 5.52
CA PRO A 20 -0.69 9.13 4.35
C PRO A 20 -2.19 8.96 4.63
N ALA A 21 -2.99 10.00 4.43
CA ALA A 21 -4.42 10.02 4.78
C ALA A 21 -5.19 8.84 4.15
N LYS A 22 -4.84 8.45 2.91
CA LYS A 22 -5.43 7.31 2.19
C LYS A 22 -5.12 5.95 2.84
N SER A 23 -4.04 5.87 3.63
CA SER A 23 -3.55 4.64 4.25
C SER A 23 -3.85 4.53 5.73
N ARG A 24 -4.28 5.61 6.41
CA ARG A 24 -4.54 5.62 7.86
C ARG A 24 -5.45 4.49 8.33
N GLN A 25 -6.58 4.28 7.63
CA GLN A 25 -7.52 3.20 7.96
C GLN A 25 -6.86 1.81 7.92
N MET A 26 -5.91 1.60 7.01
CA MET A 26 -5.22 0.33 6.87
C MET A 26 -4.23 0.10 8.02
N TYR A 27 -3.53 1.15 8.46
CA TYR A 27 -2.63 1.10 9.61
C TYR A 27 -3.40 0.82 10.91
N GLU A 28 -4.52 1.51 11.11
CA GLU A 28 -5.39 1.28 12.28
C GLU A 28 -5.92 -0.16 12.29
N LYS A 29 -6.42 -0.64 11.14
CA LYS A 29 -6.89 -2.03 11.02
C LYS A 29 -5.79 -3.03 11.36
N GLU A 30 -4.56 -2.82 10.88
CA GLU A 30 -3.44 -3.71 11.20
C GLU A 30 -3.08 -3.66 12.68
N TYR A 31 -3.15 -2.48 13.29
CA TYR A 31 -2.92 -2.32 14.73
C TYR A 31 -3.96 -3.09 15.55
N GLN A 32 -5.24 -2.99 15.21
CA GLN A 32 -6.31 -3.73 15.88
C GLN A 32 -6.14 -5.25 15.75
N ILE A 33 -5.65 -5.73 14.61
CA ILE A 33 -5.30 -7.15 14.43
C ILE A 33 -4.19 -7.56 15.40
N PHE A 34 -3.16 -6.74 15.54
CA PHE A 34 -2.07 -6.99 16.49
C PHE A 34 -2.54 -6.96 17.95
N LEU A 35 -3.36 -5.97 18.34
CA LEU A 35 -3.90 -5.84 19.70
C LEU A 35 -4.75 -7.05 20.08
N ARG A 36 -5.61 -7.53 19.17
CA ARG A 36 -6.40 -8.74 19.40
C ARG A 36 -5.52 -9.97 19.62
N TRP A 37 -4.51 -10.14 18.77
CA TRP A 37 -3.55 -11.24 18.91
C TRP A 37 -2.81 -11.17 20.26
N LYS A 38 -2.41 -9.96 20.69
CA LYS A 38 -1.77 -9.70 21.98
C LYS A 38 -2.69 -10.11 23.14
N GLU A 39 -3.97 -9.74 23.07
CA GLU A 39 -5.01 -10.10 24.06
C GLU A 39 -5.24 -11.61 24.13
N GLU A 40 -5.42 -12.27 22.99
CA GLU A 40 -5.60 -13.72 22.88
C GLU A 40 -4.43 -14.51 23.51
N LYS A 41 -3.21 -14.01 23.33
CA LYS A 41 -1.98 -14.61 23.88
C LYS A 41 -1.63 -14.12 25.29
N LYS A 42 -2.45 -13.23 25.87
CA LYS A 42 -2.25 -12.62 27.20
C LYS A 42 -0.90 -11.90 27.35
N ILE A 43 -0.45 -11.26 26.29
CA ILE A 43 0.82 -10.54 26.25
C ILE A 43 0.62 -9.13 26.83
N VAL A 44 1.50 -8.71 27.74
CA VAL A 44 1.43 -7.39 28.38
C VAL A 44 2.46 -6.44 27.78
N VAL A 45 3.72 -6.89 27.71
CA VAL A 45 4.86 -6.12 27.21
C VAL A 45 5.16 -6.52 25.77
N VAL A 46 5.38 -5.56 24.89
CA VAL A 46 5.82 -5.81 23.52
C VAL A 46 7.34 -5.68 23.47
N ASP A 47 8.02 -6.81 23.30
CA ASP A 47 9.46 -6.89 23.12
C ASP A 47 9.80 -7.56 21.78
N GLU A 48 11.09 -7.83 21.56
CA GLU A 48 11.56 -8.45 20.34
C GLU A 48 11.04 -9.89 20.17
N ASP A 49 10.90 -10.66 21.24
CA ASP A 49 10.43 -12.04 21.18
C ASP A 49 8.94 -12.08 20.83
N VAL A 50 8.14 -11.18 21.39
CA VAL A 50 6.73 -10.98 21.03
C VAL A 50 6.59 -10.65 19.55
N MET A 51 7.38 -9.70 19.05
CA MET A 51 7.34 -9.30 17.65
C MET A 51 7.80 -10.43 16.71
N LEU A 52 8.82 -11.20 17.10
CA LEU A 52 9.25 -12.38 16.34
C LEU A 52 8.14 -13.41 16.23
N ASN A 53 7.46 -13.73 17.34
CA ASN A 53 6.37 -14.71 17.34
C ASN A 53 5.20 -14.24 16.47
N TYR A 54 4.77 -12.97 16.63
CA TYR A 54 3.69 -12.40 15.82
C TYR A 54 4.01 -12.47 14.31
N LEU A 55 5.20 -12.01 13.92
CA LEU A 55 5.61 -11.99 12.52
C LEU A 55 5.86 -13.40 11.97
N HIS A 56 6.29 -14.34 12.82
CA HIS A 56 6.44 -15.73 12.44
C HIS A 56 5.08 -16.36 12.10
N GLU A 57 4.07 -16.21 12.98
CA GLU A 57 2.71 -16.69 12.71
C GLU A 57 2.16 -16.05 11.42
N LYS A 58 2.30 -14.73 11.26
CA LYS A 58 1.84 -14.03 10.06
C LYS A 58 2.57 -14.46 8.79
N SER A 59 3.86 -14.81 8.87
CA SER A 59 4.63 -15.28 7.71
C SER A 59 4.10 -16.58 7.11
N GLN A 60 3.34 -17.37 7.87
CA GLN A 60 2.69 -18.59 7.36
C GLN A 60 1.42 -18.28 6.56
N GLU A 61 0.85 -17.09 6.72
CA GLU A 61 -0.42 -16.68 6.11
C GLU A 61 -0.24 -15.79 4.88
N VAL A 62 0.86 -15.03 4.81
CA VAL A 62 1.04 -13.97 3.81
C VAL A 62 2.38 -14.03 3.08
N LYS A 63 2.41 -13.46 1.88
CA LYS A 63 3.66 -13.32 1.10
C LYS A 63 4.67 -12.43 1.83
N PRO A 64 5.98 -12.64 1.63
CA PRO A 64 7.04 -11.84 2.26
C PRO A 64 6.88 -10.32 2.06
N SER A 65 6.48 -9.87 0.87
CA SER A 65 6.19 -8.45 0.60
C SER A 65 5.05 -7.90 1.45
N THR A 66 3.97 -8.67 1.60
CA THR A 66 2.86 -8.32 2.50
C THR A 66 3.29 -8.31 3.95
N LEU A 67 4.14 -9.25 4.37
CA LEU A 67 4.68 -9.29 5.73
C LEU A 67 5.50 -8.04 6.07
N TRP A 68 6.35 -7.57 5.15
CA TRP A 68 7.08 -6.31 5.29
C TRP A 68 6.15 -5.10 5.41
N SER A 69 5.07 -5.06 4.62
CA SER A 69 4.07 -4.00 4.71
C SER A 69 3.37 -4.01 6.08
N LYS A 70 2.96 -5.18 6.56
CA LYS A 70 2.36 -5.35 7.90
C LYS A 70 3.31 -4.92 9.00
N TYR A 71 4.57 -5.37 8.95
CA TYR A 71 5.63 -4.92 9.86
C TYR A 71 5.77 -3.39 9.85
N SER A 72 5.78 -2.78 8.67
CA SER A 72 5.94 -1.33 8.54
C SER A 72 4.76 -0.56 9.12
N MET A 73 3.53 -1.07 8.95
CA MET A 73 2.33 -0.50 9.57
C MET A 73 2.38 -0.60 11.09
N ILE A 74 2.70 -1.78 11.61
CA ILE A 74 2.82 -2.02 13.07
C ILE A 74 3.94 -1.19 13.67
N LYS A 75 5.09 -1.08 12.99
CA LYS A 75 6.20 -0.22 13.41
C LYS A 75 5.75 1.23 13.60
N ALA A 76 5.01 1.75 12.62
CA ALA A 76 4.52 3.12 12.69
C ALA A 76 3.58 3.31 13.89
N VAL A 77 2.53 2.51 14.00
CA VAL A 77 1.52 2.66 15.06
C VAL A 77 2.08 2.39 16.47
N LEU A 78 3.00 1.43 16.64
CA LEU A 78 3.66 1.18 17.92
C LEU A 78 4.58 2.34 18.33
N SER A 79 5.29 2.92 17.36
CA SER A 79 6.11 4.11 17.60
C SER A 79 5.26 5.30 18.04
N VAL A 80 4.05 5.46 17.48
CA VAL A 80 3.14 6.56 17.84
C VAL A 80 2.46 6.33 19.19
N ASN A 81 1.82 5.16 19.35
CA ASN A 81 0.86 4.92 20.42
C ASN A 81 1.53 4.47 21.72
N GLU A 82 2.62 3.73 21.61
CA GLU A 82 3.29 3.06 22.73
C GLU A 82 4.76 3.51 22.89
N ASN A 83 5.26 4.36 21.99
CA ASN A 83 6.67 4.78 21.93
C ASN A 83 7.66 3.60 21.86
N ILE A 84 7.28 2.55 21.11
CA ILE A 84 8.08 1.34 20.93
C ILE A 84 8.74 1.34 19.55
N GLU A 85 10.06 1.39 19.54
CA GLU A 85 10.88 1.41 18.31
C GLU A 85 11.30 0.00 17.86
N ILE A 86 10.37 -0.73 17.22
CA ILE A 86 10.64 -2.11 16.76
C ILE A 86 11.62 -2.21 15.57
N ASN A 87 12.09 -1.09 15.03
CA ASN A 87 13.22 -1.03 14.09
C ASN A 87 14.57 -1.33 14.76
N LYS A 88 14.65 -1.19 16.10
CA LYS A 88 15.83 -1.54 16.89
C LYS A 88 15.94 -3.06 17.15
N PHE A 89 14.89 -3.82 16.83
CA PHE A 89 14.83 -5.27 17.01
C PHE A 89 15.57 -6.00 15.86
N SER A 90 16.87 -6.20 16.05
CA SER A 90 17.77 -6.74 15.02
C SER A 90 17.39 -8.15 14.56
N ARG A 91 16.89 -9.01 15.46
CA ARG A 91 16.42 -10.36 15.14
C ARG A 91 15.15 -10.32 14.30
N VAL A 92 14.23 -9.39 14.59
CA VAL A 92 13.02 -9.17 13.77
C VAL A 92 13.41 -8.76 12.35
N ILE A 93 14.33 -7.81 12.21
CA ILE A 93 14.81 -7.38 10.88
C ILE A 93 15.50 -8.53 10.14
N ALA A 94 16.35 -9.31 10.83
CA ALA A 94 17.02 -10.47 10.25
C ALA A 94 16.01 -11.54 9.79
N PHE A 95 14.98 -11.79 10.59
CA PHE A 95 13.88 -12.70 10.25
C PHE A 95 13.16 -12.27 8.97
N LEU A 96 12.74 -11.00 8.88
CA LEU A 96 12.03 -10.47 7.71
C LEU A 96 12.89 -10.53 6.44
N LYS A 97 14.18 -10.20 6.54
CA LYS A 97 15.15 -10.32 5.43
C LYS A 97 15.25 -11.77 4.97
N ARG A 98 15.43 -12.71 5.89
CA ARG A 98 15.52 -14.14 5.58
C ARG A 98 14.25 -14.67 4.94
N ASN A 99 13.08 -14.26 5.43
CA ASN A 99 11.79 -14.64 4.88
C ASN A 99 11.59 -14.13 3.43
N SER A 100 12.30 -13.07 3.05
CA SER A 100 12.23 -12.50 1.70
C SER A 100 13.22 -13.12 0.71
N VAL A 101 14.13 -13.99 1.17
CA VAL A 101 15.11 -14.63 0.29
C VAL A 101 14.38 -15.53 -0.71
N GLY A 102 14.66 -15.33 -2.01
CA GLY A 102 14.03 -16.07 -3.09
C GLY A 102 12.59 -15.65 -3.41
N TYR A 103 12.05 -14.63 -2.73
CA TYR A 103 10.76 -14.08 -3.10
C TYR A 103 10.84 -13.29 -4.40
N GLU A 104 10.16 -13.78 -5.43
CA GLU A 104 9.95 -13.03 -6.67
C GLU A 104 8.53 -12.44 -6.69
N PRO A 105 8.39 -11.11 -6.85
CA PRO A 105 7.09 -10.49 -7.02
C PRO A 105 6.37 -11.02 -8.27
N THR A 106 5.12 -11.45 -8.10
CA THR A 106 4.26 -11.77 -9.24
C THR A 106 3.97 -10.49 -10.02
N LYS A 107 4.54 -10.36 -11.22
CA LYS A 107 4.24 -9.25 -12.12
C LYS A 107 2.97 -9.56 -12.91
N SER A 108 2.16 -8.52 -13.17
CA SER A 108 1.08 -8.62 -14.15
C SER A 108 1.66 -9.01 -15.51
N LYS A 109 0.89 -9.77 -16.30
CA LYS A 109 1.26 -10.04 -17.69
C LYS A 109 1.47 -8.73 -18.43
N VAL A 110 2.59 -8.61 -19.12
CA VAL A 110 2.87 -7.47 -19.99
C VAL A 110 2.26 -7.80 -21.35
N LEU A 111 1.33 -6.97 -21.81
CA LEU A 111 0.74 -7.12 -23.14
C LEU A 111 1.78 -6.78 -24.20
N THR A 112 1.88 -7.62 -25.21
CA THR A 112 2.71 -7.38 -26.39
C THR A 112 2.02 -6.38 -27.31
N ARG A 113 2.82 -5.73 -28.19
CA ARG A 113 2.28 -4.85 -29.23
C ARG A 113 1.25 -5.56 -30.11
N GLN A 114 1.52 -6.81 -30.50
CA GLN A 114 0.60 -7.58 -31.33
C GLN A 114 -0.74 -7.86 -30.62
N GLU A 115 -0.71 -8.19 -29.32
CA GLU A 115 -1.95 -8.39 -28.54
C GLU A 115 -2.76 -7.09 -28.42
N ILE A 116 -2.08 -5.96 -28.19
CA ILE A 116 -2.71 -4.63 -28.15
C ILE A 116 -3.34 -4.30 -29.51
N ASP A 117 -2.58 -4.42 -30.60
CA ASP A 117 -3.05 -4.11 -31.96
C ASP A 117 -4.23 -5.02 -32.35
N THR A 118 -4.14 -6.31 -32.01
CA THR A 118 -5.21 -7.29 -32.24
C THR A 118 -6.48 -6.92 -31.48
N PHE A 119 -6.35 -6.53 -30.21
CA PHE A 119 -7.49 -6.11 -29.40
C PHE A 119 -8.12 -4.83 -29.93
N LEU A 120 -7.31 -3.81 -30.25
CA LEU A 120 -7.79 -2.53 -30.77
C LEU A 120 -8.48 -2.69 -32.13
N THR A 121 -7.98 -3.56 -33.00
CA THR A 121 -8.52 -3.73 -34.36
C THR A 121 -9.73 -4.67 -34.39
N ASN A 122 -9.68 -5.80 -33.68
CA ASN A 122 -10.63 -6.90 -33.91
C ASN A 122 -11.71 -7.05 -32.83
N ALA A 123 -11.51 -6.50 -31.63
CA ALA A 123 -12.53 -6.61 -30.58
C ALA A 123 -13.75 -5.74 -30.93
N ASP A 124 -14.95 -6.23 -30.62
CA ASP A 124 -16.21 -5.52 -30.91
C ASP A 124 -16.32 -4.21 -30.11
N ASP A 125 -16.48 -3.09 -30.82
CA ASP A 125 -16.62 -1.76 -30.22
C ASP A 125 -17.89 -1.60 -29.39
N MET A 126 -18.99 -2.27 -29.77
CA MET A 126 -20.23 -2.22 -28.99
C MET A 126 -20.03 -2.76 -27.57
N LYS A 127 -19.05 -3.64 -27.38
CA LYS A 127 -18.71 -4.24 -26.09
C LYS A 127 -17.46 -3.62 -25.44
N TYR A 128 -16.47 -3.24 -26.23
CA TYR A 128 -15.12 -2.95 -25.75
C TYR A 128 -14.63 -1.52 -26.00
N LEU A 129 -15.41 -0.63 -26.63
CA LEU A 129 -14.97 0.73 -26.97
C LEU A 129 -14.36 1.47 -25.78
N LEU A 130 -15.03 1.47 -24.61
CA LEU A 130 -14.51 2.13 -23.41
C LEU A 130 -13.15 1.54 -22.98
N ILE A 131 -13.00 0.22 -23.04
CA ILE A 131 -11.77 -0.47 -22.65
C ILE A 131 -10.63 -0.18 -23.65
N LYS A 132 -10.94 -0.08 -24.95
CA LYS A 132 -9.97 0.31 -25.98
C LYS A 132 -9.46 1.74 -25.74
N VAL A 133 -10.36 2.69 -25.48
CA VAL A 133 -9.99 4.08 -25.16
C VAL A 133 -9.14 4.15 -23.88
N ALA A 134 -9.55 3.43 -22.83
CA ALA A 134 -8.78 3.34 -21.58
C ALA A 134 -7.38 2.74 -21.78
N LEU A 135 -7.27 1.70 -22.63
CA LEU A 135 -5.99 1.09 -22.98
C LEU A 135 -5.08 2.08 -23.71
N LEU A 136 -5.60 2.85 -24.66
CA LEU A 136 -4.85 3.89 -25.37
C LEU A 136 -4.33 4.97 -24.43
N PHE A 137 -5.14 5.43 -23.48
CA PHE A 137 -4.67 6.38 -22.45
C PHE A 137 -3.56 5.78 -21.58
N GLY A 138 -3.67 4.51 -21.20
CA GLY A 138 -2.62 3.82 -20.45
C GLY A 138 -1.31 3.66 -21.24
N VAL A 139 -1.39 3.21 -22.50
CA VAL A 139 -0.23 2.89 -23.34
C VAL A 139 0.45 4.15 -23.88
N CYS A 140 -0.31 5.08 -24.44
CA CYS A 140 0.22 6.30 -25.07
C CYS A 140 0.52 7.39 -24.03
N GLY A 141 -0.33 7.50 -23.01
CA GLY A 141 -0.24 8.56 -22.01
C GLY A 141 0.53 8.17 -20.74
N ALA A 142 0.98 6.91 -20.61
CA ALA A 142 1.48 6.33 -19.37
C ALA A 142 0.53 6.52 -18.17
N CYS A 143 -0.78 6.61 -18.46
CA CYS A 143 -1.83 6.95 -17.50
C CYS A 143 -2.00 5.83 -16.46
N ARG A 144 -1.77 6.15 -15.18
CA ARG A 144 -2.02 5.23 -14.06
C ARG A 144 -3.52 5.06 -13.82
N ARG A 145 -3.88 3.96 -13.15
CA ARG A 145 -5.28 3.65 -12.82
C ARG A 145 -6.02 4.80 -12.10
N GLU A 146 -5.38 5.45 -11.14
CA GLU A 146 -6.00 6.55 -10.38
C GLU A 146 -6.12 7.83 -11.22
N GLU A 147 -5.15 8.10 -12.10
CA GLU A 147 -5.18 9.21 -13.07
C GLU A 147 -6.33 8.99 -14.06
N LEU A 148 -6.48 7.76 -14.58
CA LEU A 148 -7.58 7.39 -15.47
C LEU A 148 -8.96 7.50 -14.80
N TYR A 149 -9.06 7.09 -13.53
CA TYR A 149 -10.31 7.15 -12.77
C TYR A 149 -10.75 8.59 -12.46
N SER A 150 -9.78 9.48 -12.22
CA SER A 150 -10.05 10.89 -11.90
C SER A 150 -10.17 11.80 -13.12
N LEU A 151 -9.92 11.27 -14.32
CA LEU A 151 -9.92 12.02 -15.57
C LEU A 151 -11.31 12.59 -15.89
N LYS A 152 -11.37 13.88 -16.22
CA LYS A 152 -12.58 14.58 -16.64
C LYS A 152 -12.47 15.05 -18.09
N ILE A 153 -13.62 15.33 -18.71
CA ILE A 153 -13.68 15.85 -20.09
C ILE A 153 -12.84 17.14 -20.24
N GLN A 154 -12.87 18.01 -19.24
CA GLN A 154 -12.09 19.26 -19.21
C GLN A 154 -10.57 19.07 -19.19
N ASP A 155 -10.10 17.88 -18.80
CA ASP A 155 -8.67 17.54 -18.76
C ASP A 155 -8.16 17.10 -20.14
N ILE A 156 -9.08 16.87 -21.09
CA ILE A 156 -8.80 16.54 -22.48
C ILE A 156 -8.70 17.83 -23.28
N VAL A 157 -7.54 18.07 -23.89
CA VAL A 157 -7.27 19.25 -24.71
C VAL A 157 -6.95 18.79 -26.13
N GLN A 158 -7.81 19.14 -27.06
CA GLN A 158 -7.52 18.96 -28.48
C GLN A 158 -6.67 20.13 -28.99
N LYS A 159 -5.53 19.81 -29.61
CA LYS A 159 -4.69 20.77 -30.33
C LYS A 159 -4.35 20.18 -31.68
N ASP A 160 -4.78 20.84 -32.75
CA ASP A 160 -4.62 20.36 -34.13
C ASP A 160 -5.14 18.91 -34.27
N GLU A 161 -4.29 17.99 -34.70
CA GLU A 161 -4.59 16.55 -34.82
C GLU A 161 -4.26 15.74 -33.55
N GLU A 162 -3.78 16.40 -32.50
CA GLU A 162 -3.35 15.77 -31.26
C GLU A 162 -4.40 15.91 -30.14
N CYS A 163 -4.53 14.84 -29.36
CA CYS A 163 -5.33 14.80 -28.14
C CYS A 163 -4.37 14.76 -26.94
N LEU A 164 -4.33 15.84 -26.16
CA LEU A 164 -3.48 15.99 -24.99
C LEU A 164 -4.29 15.76 -23.71
N ILE A 165 -3.71 15.02 -22.77
CA ILE A 165 -4.32 14.72 -21.47
C ILE A 165 -3.56 15.45 -20.38
N LYS A 166 -4.26 16.25 -19.58
CA LYS A 166 -3.69 16.90 -18.41
C LYS A 166 -3.92 16.04 -17.17
N TYR A 167 -2.84 15.56 -16.56
CA TYR A 167 -2.91 14.87 -15.28
C TYR A 167 -2.80 15.88 -14.14
N ASN A 168 -3.82 15.95 -13.30
CA ASN A 168 -3.72 16.67 -12.03
C ASN A 168 -3.05 15.75 -11.01
N ASN A 169 -1.76 15.98 -10.73
CA ASN A 169 -1.09 15.30 -9.62
C ASN A 169 -1.80 15.73 -8.33
N SER A 170 -2.47 14.78 -7.68
CA SER A 170 -3.04 14.93 -6.33
C SER A 170 -2.01 14.57 -5.27
#